data_AF-A0A9E4KCT8-F1
#
_entry.id   AF-A0A9E4KCT8-F1
#
_cell.length_a   1.000
_cell.length_b   1.000
_cell.length_c   1.000
_cell.angle_alpha   90.00
_cell.angle_beta   90.00
_cell.angle_gamma   90.00
#
_symmetry.space_group_name_H-M   'P 1'
#
loop_
_entity.id
_entity.type
_entity.pdbx_description
1 polymer ?
#
loop_
_entity_poly.entity_id
_entity_poly.type
_entity_poly.pdbx_seq_one_letter_code
_entity_poly.pdbx_strand_id
1 'polypeptide(L)' 'DELSTRDRRYLEFADAFESRFVRQSEDEDRSIEETLNLAWDLLSTFPPQALTRVNETEIAKYHRQSV' A
#
# COMPACT_ATOMS: atom_id res chain seq x y z
N ASP A 1 19.93 -2.25 17.19
CA ASP A 1 18.68 -2.45 16.43
C ASP A 1 17.46 -2.25 17.33
N GLU A 2 16.84 -1.08 17.30
CA GLU A 2 15.74 -0.70 18.22
C GLU A 2 14.33 -0.80 17.60
N LEU A 3 14.24 -1.01 16.28
CA LEU A 3 12.96 -1.11 15.57
C LEU A 3 12.57 -2.56 15.32
N SER A 4 11.33 -2.92 15.68
CA SER A 4 10.74 -4.22 15.37
C SER A 4 10.56 -4.39 13.85
N THR A 5 10.47 -5.65 13.39
CA THR A 5 10.15 -5.95 11.98
C THR A 5 8.87 -5.27 11.51
N ARG A 6 7.88 -5.11 12.40
CA ARG A 6 6.63 -4.44 12.09
C ARG A 6 6.86 -2.95 11.86
N ASP A 7 7.62 -2.29 12.74
CA ASP A 7 7.85 -0.84 12.64
C ASP A 7 8.69 -0.50 11.40
N ARG A 8 9.67 -1.35 11.06
CA ARG A 8 10.43 -1.23 9.80
C ARG A 8 9.51 -1.28 8.57
N ARG A 9 8.53 -2.19 8.53
CA ARG A 9 7.55 -2.25 7.44
C ARG A 9 6.69 -0.99 7.34
N TYR A 10 6.34 -0.36 8.47
CA TYR A 10 5.62 0.91 8.45
C TYR A 10 6.46 2.05 7.87
N LEU A 11 7.77 2.08 8.17
CA LEU A 11 8.69 3.05 7.57
C LEU A 11 8.83 2.83 6.06
N GLU A 12 9.05 1.57 5.64
CA GLU A 12 9.11 1.21 4.22
C GLU A 12 7.83 1.57 3.47
N PHE A 13 6.66 1.35 4.10
CA PHE A 13 5.38 1.77 3.55
C PHE A 13 5.27 3.29 3.45
N ALA A 14 5.68 4.04 4.48
CA ALA A 14 5.61 5.50 4.47
C ALA A 14 6.46 6.09 3.33
N ASP A 15 7.70 5.61 3.18
CA ASP A 15 8.60 6.02 2.11
C ASP A 15 8.00 5.69 0.73
N ALA A 16 7.43 4.50 0.57
CA ALA A 16 6.78 4.08 -0.68
C ALA A 16 5.49 4.86 -0.97
N PHE A 17 4.72 5.20 0.06
CA PHE A 17 3.50 6.00 -0.06
C PHE A 17 3.81 7.42 -0.53
N GLU A 18 4.79 8.08 0.09
CA GLU A 18 5.20 9.42 -0.33
C GLU A 18 5.78 9.42 -1.75
N SER A 19 6.65 8.45 -2.06
CA SER A 19 7.38 8.44 -3.34
C SER A 19 6.58 7.94 -4.53
N ARG A 20 5.56 7.08 -4.32
CA ARG A 20 4.80 6.43 -5.41
C ARG A 20 3.34 6.81 -5.47
N PHE A 21 2.71 7.08 -4.32
CA PHE A 21 1.28 7.41 -4.27
C PHE A 21 1.06 8.92 -4.25
N VAL A 22 1.72 9.64 -3.32
CA VAL A 22 1.58 11.10 -3.20
C VAL A 22 2.34 11.83 -4.30
N ARG A 23 3.61 11.46 -4.53
CA ARG A 23 4.39 12.06 -5.60
C ARG A 23 3.83 11.62 -6.95
N GLN A 24 3.45 12.61 -7.73
CA GLN A 24 2.95 12.49 -9.09
C GLN A 24 3.70 13.52 -9.94
N SER A 25 4.08 13.16 -11.16
CA SER A 25 4.76 14.09 -12.06
C SER A 25 3.78 15.17 -12.56
N GLU A 26 4.27 16.33 -12.97
CA GLU A 26 3.41 17.42 -13.46
C GLU A 26 2.57 17.01 -14.68
N ASP A 27 3.10 16.14 -15.52
CA ASP A 27 2.44 15.62 -16.73
C ASP A 27 1.74 14.27 -16.51
N GLU A 28 1.69 13.77 -15.28
CA GLU A 28 1.06 12.49 -14.97
C GLU A 28 -0.43 12.70 -14.68
N ASP A 29 -1.30 12.07 -15.46
CA ASP A 29 -2.74 12.07 -15.26
C ASP A 29 -3.20 10.64 -14.96
N ARG A 30 -3.41 10.35 -13.67
CA ARG A 30 -3.85 9.02 -13.22
C ARG A 30 -5.37 8.96 -13.18
N SER A 31 -5.93 7.89 -13.73
CA SER A 31 -7.30 7.54 -13.46
C SER A 31 -7.49 7.15 -11.99
N ILE A 32 -8.76 7.14 -11.56
CA ILE A 32 -9.09 6.67 -10.21
C ILE A 32 -8.73 5.19 -10.02
N GLU A 33 -8.88 4.38 -11.05
CA GLU A 33 -8.49 2.96 -11.05
C GLU A 33 -6.98 2.79 -10.88
N GLU A 34 -6.17 3.57 -11.59
CA GLU A 34 -4.71 3.56 -11.44
C GLU A 34 -4.29 3.95 -10.02
N THR A 35 -4.91 5.00 -9.48
CA THR A 35 -4.69 5.45 -8.10
C THR A 35 -5.06 4.37 -7.09
N LEU A 36 -6.21 3.73 -7.23
CA LEU A 36 -6.65 2.65 -6.35
C LEU A 36 -5.76 1.40 -6.49
N ASN A 37 -5.29 1.08 -7.69
CA ASN A 37 -4.35 0.00 -7.92
C ASN A 37 -3.02 0.25 -7.20
N LEU A 38 -2.48 1.48 -7.27
CA LEU A 38 -1.30 1.91 -6.53
C LEU A 38 -1.51 1.81 -5.01
N ALA A 39 -2.66 2.25 -4.49
CA ALA A 39 -2.98 2.10 -3.08
C ALA A 39 -2.95 0.63 -2.65
N TRP A 40 -3.59 -0.26 -3.41
CA TRP A 40 -3.59 -1.70 -3.13
C TRP A 40 -2.20 -2.34 -3.27
N ASP A 41 -1.33 -1.84 -4.16
CA ASP A 41 0.05 -2.32 -4.28
C ASP A 41 0.83 -2.05 -3.00
N LEU A 42 0.68 -0.84 -2.46
CA LEU A 42 1.33 -0.43 -1.23
C LEU A 42 0.74 -1.13 0.00
N LEU A 43 -0.59 -1.21 0.10
CA LEU A 43 -1.27 -1.88 1.22
C LEU A 43 -0.95 -3.39 1.28
N SER A 44 -0.71 -4.01 0.13
CA SER A 44 -0.39 -5.45 0.06
C SER A 44 1.00 -5.80 0.62
N THR A 45 1.84 -4.80 0.92
CA THR A 45 3.09 -5.01 1.68
C THR A 45 2.84 -5.44 3.12
N PHE A 46 1.65 -5.13 3.66
CA PHE A 46 1.21 -5.59 4.96
C PHE A 46 0.49 -6.94 4.87
N PRO A 47 0.62 -7.79 5.92
CA PRO A 47 -0.21 -8.97 6.02
C PRO A 47 -1.70 -8.58 6.07
N PRO A 48 -2.62 -9.34 5.45
CA PRO A 48 -4.04 -9.00 5.41
C PRO A 48 -4.67 -8.67 6.77
N GLN A 49 -4.22 -9.37 7.83
CA GLN A 49 -4.72 -9.18 9.19
C GLN A 49 -4.38 -7.80 9.79
N ALA A 50 -3.39 -7.10 9.23
CA ALA A 50 -3.04 -5.73 9.63
C ALA A 50 -3.98 -4.68 9.03
N LEU A 51 -4.74 -5.02 7.98
CA LEU A 51 -5.67 -4.10 7.29
C LEU A 51 -7.04 -4.03 7.99
N THR A 52 -7.04 -3.62 9.26
CA THR A 52 -8.23 -3.67 10.14
C THR A 52 -9.38 -2.73 9.75
N ARG A 53 -9.16 -1.85 8.76
CA ARG A 53 -10.14 -0.85 8.30
C ARG A 53 -10.74 -1.17 6.94
N VAL A 54 -10.35 -2.30 6.34
CA VAL A 54 -10.83 -2.74 5.03
C VAL A 54 -11.60 -4.04 5.23
N ASN A 55 -12.72 -4.21 4.52
CA ASN A 55 -13.54 -5.39 4.75
C ASN A 55 -12.92 -6.65 4.09
N GLU A 56 -13.30 -7.82 4.58
CA GLU A 56 -12.73 -9.10 4.12
C GLU A 56 -12.98 -9.34 2.62
N THR A 57 -14.12 -8.91 2.10
CA THR A 57 -14.47 -9.05 0.68
C THR A 57 -13.55 -8.22 -0.22
N GLU A 58 -13.23 -7.00 0.19
CA GLU A 58 -12.29 -6.11 -0.52
C GLU A 58 -10.87 -6.65 -0.43
N ILE A 59 -10.44 -7.09 0.75
CA ILE A 59 -9.13 -7.73 0.95
C ILE A 59 -9.01 -8.96 0.05
N ALA A 60 -10.01 -9.85 0.03
CA ALA A 60 -10.00 -11.05 -0.81
C ALA A 60 -9.94 -10.72 -2.32
N LYS A 61 -10.53 -9.58 -2.73
CA LYS A 61 -10.61 -9.17 -4.13
C LYS A 61 -9.36 -8.43 -4.62
N TYR A 62 -8.75 -7.61 -3.78
CA TYR A 62 -7.73 -6.64 -4.21
C TYR A 62 -6.38 -6.76 -3.51
N HIS A 63 -6.27 -7.50 -2.39
CA HIS A 63 -4.98 -7.77 -1.76
C HIS A 63 -4.15 -8.67 -2.67
N ARG A 64 -2.97 -8.17 -3.05
CA ARG A 64 -2.05 -8.90 -3.92
C ARG A 64 -1.20 -9.80 -3.03
N GLN A 65 -1.46 -11.10 -3.05
CA GLN A 65 -0.56 -12.06 -2.41
C GLN A 65 0.79 -11.98 -3.13
N SER A 66 1.81 -11.43 -2.45
CA SER A 66 3.19 -11.62 -2.87
C SER A 66 3.47 -13.13 -2.89
N VAL A 67 3.61 -13.70 -4.08
CA VAL A 67 4.20 -15.03 -4.28
C VAL A 67 5.61 -15.10 -3.71
#